data_AF-A0A9P1DJW2-F1
#
_entry.id   AF-A0A9P1DJW2-F1
#
_cell.length_a   1.000
_cell.length_b   1.000
_cell.length_c   1.000
_cell.angle_alpha   90.00
_cell.angle_beta   90.00
_cell.angle_gamma   90.00
#
_symmetry.space_group_name_H-M   'P 1'
#
loop_
_entity.id
_entity.type
_entity.pdbx_description
1 polymer ?
#
loop_
_entity_poly.entity_id
_entity_poly.type
_entity_poly.pdbx_seq_one_letter_code
_entity_poly.pdbx_strand_id
1 'polypeptide(L)'
;GSPRLSSPRTPRADPHKFASGGGGNRLEVRTHPEVGVYVENLQELPVENLRDVARHVARGERAKKVERTTMNDRSSRSHTIFSFKVELRGAAQHNSLSNMQIVDLAGRENEQTSECKDERFRELRYINRSLFELANCIFALCDGNREHVPFRNSKLTML
;
A
#
# COMPACT_ATOMS: atom_id res chain seq x y z
N GLY A 1 -4.44 -29.41 41.52
CA GLY A 1 -4.65 -28.03 41.03
C GLY A 1 -3.30 -27.44 40.75
N SER A 2 -2.99 -27.18 39.49
CA SER A 2 -1.70 -26.60 39.09
C SER A 2 -1.92 -25.17 38.61
N PRO A 3 -1.04 -24.20 38.96
CA PRO A 3 -1.31 -22.78 38.76
C PRO A 3 -1.13 -22.39 37.29
N ARG A 4 -2.10 -21.67 36.71
CA ARG A 4 -1.96 -21.04 35.40
C ARG A 4 -1.00 -19.86 35.54
N LEU A 5 0.19 -19.95 34.95
CA LEU A 5 1.02 -18.77 34.69
C LEU A 5 0.30 -17.89 33.65
N SER A 6 -0.17 -16.73 34.09
CA SER A 6 -0.60 -15.65 33.20
C SER A 6 0.64 -15.02 32.57
N SER A 7 0.87 -15.27 31.27
CA SER A 7 1.88 -14.53 30.52
C SER A 7 1.40 -13.09 30.26
N PRO A 8 2.28 -12.08 30.34
CA PRO A 8 1.90 -10.69 30.14
C PRO A 8 1.55 -10.45 28.67
N ARG A 9 0.39 -9.84 28.41
CA ARG A 9 0.06 -9.27 27.10
C ARG A 9 1.07 -8.18 26.78
N THR A 10 1.97 -8.40 25.83
CA THR A 10 2.71 -7.27 25.24
C THR A 10 1.72 -6.47 24.39
N PRO A 11 1.55 -5.16 24.62
CA PRO A 11 0.82 -4.32 23.69
C PRO A 11 1.67 -4.21 22.43
N ARG A 12 1.21 -4.79 21.31
CA ARG A 12 1.85 -4.58 20.00
C ARG A 12 1.66 -3.13 19.59
N ALA A 13 2.71 -2.52 19.05
CA ALA A 13 2.69 -1.11 18.71
C ALA A 13 1.65 -0.81 17.65
N ASP A 14 0.79 0.15 17.98
CA ASP A 14 -0.13 0.75 17.05
C ASP A 14 0.68 1.64 16.09
N PRO A 15 0.66 1.40 14.76
CA PRO A 15 1.33 2.28 13.79
C PRO A 15 0.84 3.73 13.90
N HIS A 16 -0.37 3.97 14.43
CA HIS A 16 -0.92 5.31 14.67
C HIS A 16 -0.26 6.04 15.85
N LYS A 17 0.45 5.32 16.74
CA LYS A 17 1.21 5.92 17.85
C LYS A 17 2.48 6.66 17.36
N PHE A 18 2.92 6.40 16.13
CA PHE A 18 4.11 7.00 15.53
C PHE A 18 3.81 8.15 14.57
N ALA A 19 2.54 8.52 14.38
CA ALA A 19 2.17 9.71 13.62
C ALA A 19 2.50 10.97 14.44
N SER A 20 3.71 11.51 14.28
CA SER A 20 4.08 12.81 14.84
C SER A 20 3.42 13.93 14.04
N GLY A 21 2.68 14.81 14.71
CA GLY A 21 2.10 16.00 14.09
C GLY A 21 3.15 16.88 13.42
N GLY A 22 2.95 17.15 12.14
CA GLY A 22 3.71 18.10 11.34
C GLY A 22 2.94 18.41 10.06
N GLY A 23 2.56 19.66 9.87
CA GLY A 23 1.67 20.10 8.79
C GLY A 23 2.22 19.82 7.40
N GLY A 24 1.67 18.81 6.74
CA GLY A 24 1.82 18.57 5.31
C GLY A 24 0.96 17.38 4.87
N ASN A 25 0.05 17.60 3.91
CA ASN A 25 -0.82 16.56 3.33
C ASN A 25 -0.06 15.50 2.50
N ARG A 26 1.25 15.34 2.68
CA ARG A 26 2.09 14.43 1.89
C ARG A 26 2.18 13.08 2.58
N LEU A 27 1.75 12.03 1.88
CA LEU A 27 1.91 10.64 2.32
C LEU A 27 3.31 10.13 1.98
N GLU A 28 4.02 9.61 2.98
CA GLU A 28 5.37 9.08 2.82
C GLU A 28 5.47 7.62 3.29
N VAL A 29 6.20 6.82 2.51
CA VAL A 29 6.48 5.42 2.86
C VAL A 29 7.64 5.40 3.85
N ARG A 30 7.41 4.82 5.03
CA ARG A 30 8.39 4.69 6.12
C ARG A 30 8.56 3.22 6.52
N THR A 31 9.60 2.94 7.29
CA THR A 31 9.88 1.61 7.84
C THR A 31 10.03 1.72 9.34
N HIS A 32 9.40 0.81 10.09
CA HIS A 32 9.56 0.69 11.53
C HIS A 32 9.91 -0.76 11.90
N PRO A 33 10.80 -1.01 12.88
CA PRO A 33 11.25 -2.36 13.24
C PRO A 33 10.12 -3.33 13.60
N GLU A 34 9.03 -2.84 14.22
CA GLU A 34 7.95 -3.71 14.70
C GLU A 34 6.79 -3.89 13.73
N VAL A 35 6.48 -2.87 12.92
CA VAL A 35 5.30 -2.88 12.03
C VAL A 35 5.67 -3.03 10.56
N GLY A 36 6.96 -3.00 10.22
CA GLY A 36 7.44 -3.12 8.85
C GLY A 36 7.28 -1.82 8.07
N VAL A 37 6.97 -1.94 6.77
CA VAL A 37 6.73 -0.80 5.88
C VAL A 37 5.32 -0.27 6.11
N TYR A 38 5.17 1.06 6.23
CA TYR A 38 3.88 1.72 6.40
C TYR A 38 3.86 3.07 5.70
N VAL A 39 2.66 3.64 5.50
CA VAL A 39 2.48 4.98 4.95
C VAL A 39 2.11 5.92 6.09
N GLU A 40 2.97 6.89 6.35
CA GLU A 40 2.70 7.92 7.37
C GLU A 40 1.47 8.74 6.97
N ASN A 41 0.62 9.05 7.96
CA ASN A 41 -0.62 9.82 7.80
C ASN A 41 -1.68 9.18 6.90
N LEU A 42 -1.53 7.89 6.54
CA LEU A 42 -2.57 7.16 5.83
C LEU A 42 -3.78 6.95 6.75
N GLN A 43 -4.96 7.39 6.29
CA GLN A 43 -6.19 7.24 7.04
C GLN A 43 -6.69 5.79 6.97
N GLU A 44 -6.92 5.19 8.14
CA GLU A 44 -7.61 3.91 8.27
C GLU A 44 -9.05 4.15 8.72
N LEU A 45 -10.00 3.57 7.99
CA LEU A 45 -11.42 3.78 8.22
C LEU A 45 -12.05 2.47 8.67
N PRO A 46 -12.72 2.41 9.84
CA PRO A 46 -13.41 1.22 10.28
C PRO A 46 -14.57 0.91 9.34
N VAL A 47 -14.79 -0.38 9.06
CA VAL A 47 -15.90 -0.87 8.25
C VAL A 47 -16.59 -2.01 8.99
N GLU A 48 -17.92 -2.00 9.01
CA GLU A 48 -18.70 -3.05 9.70
C GLU A 48 -19.42 -3.97 8.72
N ASN A 49 -19.63 -3.49 7.49
CA ASN A 49 -20.39 -4.20 6.48
C ASN A 49 -19.94 -3.80 5.06
N LEU A 50 -20.45 -4.52 4.07
CA LEU A 50 -20.13 -4.31 2.66
C LEU A 50 -20.51 -2.90 2.15
N ARG A 51 -21.54 -2.28 2.74
CA ARG A 51 -21.98 -0.93 2.35
C ARG A 51 -20.99 0.13 2.78
N ASP A 52 -20.32 -0.03 3.92
CA ASP A 52 -19.24 0.86 4.34
C ASP A 52 -18.05 0.74 3.39
N VAL A 53 -17.65 -0.49 3.05
CA VAL A 53 -16.60 -0.74 2.06
C VAL A 53 -16.92 -0.05 0.74
N ALA A 54 -18.11 -0.29 0.16
CA ALA A 54 -18.52 0.34 -1.09
C ALA A 54 -18.52 1.87 -1.02
N ARG A 55 -18.93 2.45 0.11
CA ARG A 55 -18.89 3.90 0.34
C ARG A 55 -17.47 4.45 0.33
N HIS A 56 -16.54 3.77 0.99
CA HIS A 56 -15.13 4.19 1.06
C HIS A 56 -14.42 4.03 -0.28
N VAL A 57 -14.67 2.94 -1.00
CA VAL A 57 -14.17 2.76 -2.38
C VAL A 57 -14.69 3.86 -3.29
N ALA A 58 -16.00 4.13 -3.29
CA ALA A 58 -16.59 5.20 -4.09
C ALA A 58 -16.06 6.60 -3.71
N ARG A 59 -15.75 6.84 -2.43
CA ARG A 59 -15.09 8.07 -1.97
C ARG A 59 -13.66 8.15 -2.53
N GLY A 60 -12.89 7.07 -2.47
CA GLY A 60 -11.55 6.99 -3.04
C GLY A 60 -11.54 7.25 -4.54
N GLU A 61 -12.42 6.60 -5.29
CA GLU A 61 -12.56 6.81 -6.74
C GLU A 61 -12.96 8.24 -7.10
N ARG A 62 -13.85 8.88 -6.31
CA ARG A 62 -14.18 10.30 -6.50
C ARG A 62 -13.00 11.21 -6.22
N ALA A 63 -12.24 10.97 -5.14
CA ALA A 63 -11.04 11.75 -4.85
C ALA A 63 -10.01 11.61 -5.97
N LYS A 64 -9.77 10.37 -6.44
CA LYS A 64 -8.96 10.06 -7.62
C LYS A 64 -9.47 10.82 -8.85
N LYS A 65 -10.79 10.88 -9.09
CA LYS A 65 -11.39 11.60 -10.23
C LYS A 65 -11.26 13.12 -10.14
N VAL A 66 -11.38 13.72 -8.96
CA VAL A 66 -11.25 15.18 -8.78
C VAL A 66 -9.81 15.64 -9.00
N GLU A 67 -8.82 14.83 -8.61
CA GLU A 67 -7.40 15.06 -8.96
C GLU A 67 -7.17 14.97 -10.49
N ARG A 68 -8.08 14.33 -11.23
CA ARG A 68 -7.96 14.08 -12.68
C ARG A 68 -8.57 15.16 -13.56
N THR A 69 -9.43 16.03 -13.02
CA THR A 69 -10.10 17.08 -13.79
C THR A 69 -9.23 18.26 -14.23
N THR A 70 -7.94 18.29 -13.85
CA THR A 70 -7.00 19.35 -14.27
C THR A 70 -6.21 19.05 -15.55
N MET A 71 -6.16 17.82 -16.06
CA MET A 71 -5.73 17.49 -17.46
C MET A 71 -5.81 15.97 -17.70
N ASN A 72 -6.51 15.60 -18.76
CA ASN A 72 -6.86 14.30 -19.35
C ASN A 72 -6.19 12.97 -18.87
N ASP A 73 -7.06 11.96 -18.68
CA ASP A 73 -6.84 10.51 -18.51
C ASP A 73 -5.63 9.97 -17.71
N ARG A 74 -5.66 10.20 -16.39
CA ARG A 74 -4.65 9.67 -15.44
C ARG A 74 -4.94 8.27 -14.86
N SER A 75 -6.01 7.55 -15.24
CA SER A 75 -6.27 6.20 -14.64
C SER A 75 -5.16 5.23 -14.98
N SER A 76 -4.65 5.32 -16.21
CA SER A 76 -3.54 4.50 -16.68
C SER A 76 -2.20 4.94 -16.09
N ARG A 77 -2.15 6.00 -15.28
CA ARG A 77 -0.91 6.72 -14.93
C ARG A 77 -0.59 6.76 -13.43
N SER A 78 -1.37 6.04 -12.62
CA SER A 78 -1.11 5.86 -11.19
C SER A 78 -1.53 4.47 -10.73
N HIS A 79 -0.66 3.80 -9.97
CA HIS A 79 -1.04 2.57 -9.27
C HIS A 79 -1.98 2.91 -8.11
N THR A 80 -3.02 2.11 -7.91
CA THR A 80 -3.96 2.26 -6.81
C THR A 80 -3.91 1.02 -5.93
N ILE A 81 -3.76 1.20 -4.63
CA ILE A 81 -3.73 0.11 -3.65
C ILE A 81 -4.89 0.33 -2.67
N PHE A 82 -5.83 -0.61 -2.64
CA PHE A 82 -6.84 -0.68 -1.60
C PHE A 82 -6.42 -1.74 -0.58
N SER A 83 -6.16 -1.32 0.66
CA SER A 83 -5.73 -2.20 1.74
C SER A 83 -6.87 -2.46 2.73
N PHE A 84 -7.13 -3.74 3.00
CA PHE A 84 -8.08 -4.23 3.98
C PHE A 84 -7.30 -4.92 5.11
N LYS A 85 -7.34 -4.32 6.30
CA LYS A 85 -6.87 -4.96 7.52
C LYS A 85 -8.04 -5.70 8.14
N VAL A 86 -7.96 -7.04 8.13
CA VAL A 86 -9.01 -7.91 8.65
C VAL A 86 -8.55 -8.46 10.00
N GLU A 87 -9.30 -8.12 11.06
CA GLU A 87 -9.13 -8.71 12.38
C GLU A 87 -10.21 -9.78 12.61
N LEU A 88 -9.78 -11.03 12.73
CA LEU A 88 -10.63 -12.14 13.14
C LEU A 88 -10.43 -12.36 14.63
N ARG A 89 -11.49 -12.14 15.42
CA ARG A 89 -11.47 -12.38 16.87
C ARG A 89 -12.07 -13.76 17.18
N GLY A 90 -11.20 -14.73 17.47
CA GLY A 90 -11.61 -16.08 17.88
C GLY A 90 -12.02 -16.17 19.36
N ALA A 91 -12.88 -17.13 19.69
CA ALA A 91 -13.40 -17.34 21.06
C ALA A 91 -12.34 -17.76 22.10
N ALA A 92 -11.13 -18.17 21.68
CA ALA A 92 -10.11 -18.75 22.54
C ALA A 92 -8.69 -18.19 22.30
N GLN A 93 -8.55 -16.86 22.23
CA GLN A 93 -7.25 -16.13 22.12
C GLN A 93 -6.52 -16.24 20.77
N HIS A 94 -7.08 -16.91 19.77
CA HIS A 94 -6.59 -16.83 18.40
C HIS A 94 -7.20 -15.61 17.70
N ASN A 95 -6.62 -14.44 17.94
CA ASN A 95 -6.85 -13.30 17.07
C ASN A 95 -5.93 -13.41 15.86
N SER A 96 -6.51 -13.43 14.65
CA SER A 96 -5.74 -13.36 13.41
C SER A 96 -5.87 -11.96 12.81
N LEU A 97 -4.74 -11.37 12.46
CA LEU A 97 -4.67 -10.14 11.68
C LEU A 97 -4.19 -10.51 10.29
N SER A 98 -4.98 -10.17 9.28
CA SER A 98 -4.62 -10.38 7.88
C SER A 98 -4.64 -9.03 7.16
N ASN A 99 -3.67 -8.79 6.29
CA ASN A 99 -3.67 -7.64 5.40
C ASN A 99 -3.93 -8.14 3.98
N MET A 100 -5.05 -7.73 3.40
CA MET A 100 -5.41 -8.01 2.02
C MET A 100 -5.28 -6.73 1.22
N GLN A 101 -4.55 -6.78 0.11
CA GLN A 101 -4.41 -5.65 -0.79
C GLN A 101 -5.00 -5.99 -2.15
N ILE A 102 -5.80 -5.07 -2.69
CA ILE A 102 -6.27 -5.10 -4.07
C ILE A 102 -5.52 -4.00 -4.80
N VAL A 103 -4.71 -4.38 -5.79
CA VAL A 103 -3.83 -3.47 -6.52
C VAL A 103 -4.33 -3.33 -7.95
N ASP A 104 -4.67 -2.10 -8.33
CA ASP A 104 -4.95 -1.68 -9.71
C ASP A 104 -3.70 -1.02 -10.27
N LEU A 105 -3.01 -1.71 -11.17
CA LEU A 105 -1.75 -1.27 -11.74
C LEU A 105 -1.97 -0.32 -12.93
N ALA A 106 -1.19 0.73 -12.98
CA ALA A 106 -1.10 1.63 -14.12
C ALA A 106 -0.65 0.88 -15.40
N GLY A 107 -0.98 1.46 -16.54
CA GLY A 107 -0.59 0.93 -17.85
C GLY A 107 0.90 1.17 -18.12
N ARG A 108 1.58 0.16 -18.65
CA ARG A 108 2.91 0.33 -19.24
C ARG A 108 2.75 0.96 -20.62
N GLU A 109 3.52 2.01 -20.91
CA GLU A 109 3.55 2.63 -22.24
C GLU A 109 5.01 2.71 -22.73
N ASN A 110 5.22 2.65 -24.05
CA ASN A 110 6.57 2.75 -24.61
C ASN A 110 7.01 4.24 -24.66
N GLU A 111 8.14 4.53 -24.04
CA GLU A 111 8.72 5.88 -24.01
C GLU A 111 9.03 6.42 -25.41
N GLN A 112 9.43 5.56 -26.36
CA GLN A 112 9.83 5.98 -27.70
C GLN A 112 8.65 6.36 -28.59
N THR A 113 7.49 5.75 -28.37
CA THR A 113 6.26 6.04 -29.12
C THR A 113 5.37 7.06 -28.39
N SER A 114 5.77 7.48 -27.19
CA SER A 114 5.00 8.41 -26.39
C SER A 114 5.37 9.85 -26.75
N GLU A 115 4.40 10.64 -27.18
CA GLU A 115 4.58 12.07 -27.49
C GLU A 115 4.59 12.96 -26.23
N CYS A 116 4.78 12.37 -25.05
CA CYS A 116 4.74 13.07 -23.78
C CYS A 116 5.97 13.97 -23.60
N LYS A 117 5.75 15.23 -23.20
CA LYS A 117 6.81 16.19 -22.88
C LYS A 117 6.85 16.48 -21.37
N ASP A 118 8.02 16.90 -20.89
CA ASP A 118 8.26 17.43 -19.54
C ASP A 118 7.73 16.54 -18.39
N GLU A 119 6.79 17.06 -17.59
CA GLU A 119 6.23 16.36 -16.42
C GLU A 119 5.54 15.05 -16.80
N ARG A 120 4.90 15.02 -17.97
CA ARG A 120 4.21 13.82 -18.47
C ARG A 120 5.20 12.71 -18.77
N PHE A 121 6.39 13.06 -19.29
CA PHE A 121 7.47 12.11 -19.54
C PHE A 121 8.10 11.59 -18.24
N ARG A 122 8.25 12.46 -17.23
CA ARG A 122 8.72 12.04 -15.88
C ARG A 122 7.76 11.04 -15.24
N GLU A 123 6.47 11.32 -15.27
CA GLU A 123 5.44 10.41 -14.75
C GLU A 123 5.45 9.06 -15.48
N LEU A 124 5.56 9.07 -16.82
CA LEU A 124 5.70 7.85 -17.62
C LEU A 124 6.89 7.00 -17.17
N ARG A 125 8.07 7.62 -16.99
CA ARG A 125 9.26 6.93 -16.47
C ARG A 125 9.03 6.32 -15.09
N TYR A 126 8.34 7.01 -14.19
CA TYR A 126 8.03 6.48 -12.86
C TYR A 126 7.12 5.25 -12.93
N ILE A 127 6.07 5.30 -13.76
CA ILE A 127 5.16 4.17 -13.98
C ILE A 127 5.94 2.97 -14.52
N ASN A 128 6.67 3.15 -15.62
CA ASN A 128 7.44 2.08 -16.25
C ASN A 128 8.48 1.49 -15.30
N ARG A 129 9.19 2.33 -14.54
CA ARG A 129 10.16 1.86 -13.54
C ARG A 129 9.50 1.02 -12.46
N SER A 130 8.40 1.49 -11.87
CA SER A 130 7.72 0.73 -10.80
C SER A 130 7.20 -0.64 -11.28
N LEU A 131 6.67 -0.73 -12.50
CA LEU A 131 6.25 -2.01 -13.10
C LEU A 131 7.43 -2.93 -13.41
N PHE A 132 8.56 -2.37 -13.87
CA PHE A 132 9.79 -3.14 -14.10
C PHE A 132 10.34 -3.72 -12.79
N GLU A 133 10.40 -2.93 -11.72
CA GLU A 133 10.87 -3.43 -10.42
C GLU A 133 9.92 -4.47 -9.81
N LEU A 134 8.61 -4.34 -10.04
CA LEU A 134 7.65 -5.37 -9.66
C LEU A 134 7.95 -6.70 -10.36
N ALA A 135 8.17 -6.66 -11.68
CA ALA A 135 8.57 -7.85 -12.43
C ALA A 135 9.88 -8.44 -11.91
N ASN A 136 10.89 -7.61 -11.62
CA ASN A 136 12.16 -8.07 -11.04
C ASN A 136 11.97 -8.76 -9.69
N CYS A 137 11.10 -8.23 -8.83
CA CYS A 137 10.78 -8.86 -7.55
C CYS A 137 10.15 -10.24 -7.76
N ILE A 138 9.16 -10.34 -8.67
CA ILE A 138 8.51 -11.62 -9.00
C ILE A 138 9.54 -12.62 -9.55
N PHE A 139 10.38 -12.21 -10.51
CA PHE A 139 11.42 -13.08 -11.05
C PHE A 139 12.40 -13.55 -9.98
N ALA A 140 12.85 -12.66 -9.09
CA ALA A 140 13.75 -13.02 -8.00
C ALA A 140 13.11 -14.01 -7.01
N LEU A 141 11.82 -13.84 -6.72
CA LEU A 141 11.07 -14.76 -5.86
C LEU A 141 10.85 -16.13 -6.51
N CYS A 142 10.59 -16.16 -7.82
CA CYS A 142 10.39 -17.42 -8.57
C CYS A 142 11.69 -18.21 -8.80
N ASP A 143 12.83 -17.52 -8.98
CA ASP A 143 14.15 -18.16 -9.16
C ASP A 143 14.55 -18.97 -7.92
N GLY A 144 14.17 -18.51 -6.71
CA GLY A 144 14.41 -19.20 -5.44
C GLY A 144 15.89 -19.27 -4.99
N ASN A 145 16.82 -19.07 -5.91
CA ASN A 145 18.27 -19.08 -5.69
C ASN A 145 18.87 -17.69 -5.45
N ARG A 146 18.08 -16.62 -5.57
CA ARG A 146 18.56 -15.27 -5.29
C ARG A 146 18.51 -14.98 -3.80
N GLU A 147 19.66 -14.61 -3.23
CA GLU A 147 19.78 -14.17 -1.85
C GLU A 147 19.00 -12.86 -1.59
N HIS A 148 18.87 -12.01 -2.61
CA HIS A 148 18.27 -10.68 -2.50
C HIS A 148 17.10 -10.48 -3.47
N VAL A 149 15.97 -10.02 -2.93
CA VAL A 149 14.80 -9.56 -3.69
C VAL A 149 14.71 -8.03 -3.62
N PRO A 150 14.65 -7.30 -4.75
CA PRO A 150 14.81 -5.85 -4.79
C PRO A 150 13.54 -5.05 -4.41
N PHE A 151 12.87 -5.40 -3.31
CA PHE A 151 11.62 -4.75 -2.86
C PHE A 151 11.73 -3.23 -2.70
N ARG A 152 12.93 -2.71 -2.41
CA ARG A 152 13.18 -1.28 -2.15
C ARG A 152 13.35 -0.42 -3.40
N ASN A 153 13.39 -1.01 -4.59
CA ASN A 153 13.68 -0.25 -5.81
C ASN A 153 12.51 0.65 -6.28
N SER A 154 11.30 0.44 -5.77
CA SER A 154 10.15 1.29 -6.03
C SER A 154 9.21 1.35 -4.81
N LYS A 155 8.42 2.43 -4.69
CA LYS A 155 7.38 2.50 -3.64
C LYS A 155 6.34 1.38 -3.78
N LEU A 156 6.01 0.99 -5.02
CA LEU A 156 5.03 -0.06 -5.30
C LEU A 156 5.49 -1.41 -4.73
N THR A 157 6.77 -1.74 -4.84
CA THR A 157 7.34 -3.00 -4.37
C THR A 157 7.67 -3.00 -2.87
N MET A 158 7.65 -1.83 -2.23
CA MET A 158 7.83 -1.70 -0.79
C MET A 158 6.54 -1.87 0.00
N LEU A 159 5.39 -1.57 -0.62
CA LEU A 159 4.06 -1.55 0.00
C LEU A 159 3.34 -2.89 -0.16
#